data_AF-A0A1R2C532-F1
#
_entry.id   AF-A0A1R2C532-F1
#
_cell.length_a   1.000
_cell.length_b   1.000
_cell.length_c   1.000
_cell.angle_alpha   90.00
_cell.angle_beta   90.00
_cell.angle_gamma   90.00
#
_symmetry.space_group_name_H-M   'P 1'
#
loop_
_entity.id
_entity.type
_entity.pdbx_description
1 polymer ?
#
loop_
_entity_poly.entity_id
_entity_poly.type
_entity_poly.pdbx_seq_one_letter_code
_entity_poly.pdbx_strand_id
1 'polypeptide(L)'
;MVERHLLKIFASLNPPRELKNSVALIFQSTYKKVCESIKAKIHKASKPKNIVKVNPEPKKTQTRSLSSDIKIVRKNYLENFIEKLGENKTQAAKFIKDQKKREERQKQREEEFQKKRNEEFELEERLREEERLKQEIEKHKKIEKLRMSSERRKNELSYYKELLVSKDRESGSVTPYYKHIEEEFVYKVEIPELERRKRELQQKREMFKPISLSEIREHAKKVEAMMQEIQTRKKQSQRSRILDERIANISHIKTKMLVDVIKEKRQVAEAETLKYNEKKNRYDKKKQYSQIVNEMFPPSIDKFKEQEMKLIKARLQIPVKLKTPNLTSNDNSRTDYTRSVSVQPHKWKRNNMIPEPPEKREGKPVFYLEEQRKKRNVSESVDTSLLSWKDKVENCEDSEEKLKILKINAEKLEKAAKRLELKLNSKNLNVDMAKKVDDLLINSIRAKLDYLK
;
A
#
# COMPACT_ATOMS: atom_id res chain seq x y z
N MET A 1 -19.69 -7.02 -34.43
CA MET A 1 -18.53 -6.08 -34.44
C MET A 1 -17.32 -6.65 -33.72
N VAL A 2 -17.44 -7.15 -32.47
CA VAL A 2 -16.31 -7.66 -31.67
C VAL A 2 -15.60 -8.87 -32.30
N GLU A 3 -16.35 -9.79 -32.90
CA GLU A 3 -15.81 -10.99 -33.57
C GLU A 3 -14.87 -10.67 -34.74
N ARG A 4 -15.25 -9.70 -35.59
CA ARG A 4 -14.41 -9.25 -36.72
C ARG A 4 -13.11 -8.61 -36.24
N HIS A 5 -13.13 -7.91 -35.10
CA HIS A 5 -11.93 -7.27 -34.55
C HIS A 5 -10.96 -8.29 -33.94
N LEU A 6 -11.50 -9.27 -33.19
CA LEU A 6 -10.69 -10.35 -32.62
C LEU A 6 -10.09 -11.26 -33.70
N LEU A 7 -10.85 -11.62 -34.74
CA LEU A 7 -10.33 -12.39 -35.86
C LEU A 7 -9.21 -11.65 -36.60
N LYS A 8 -9.29 -10.32 -36.71
CA LYS A 8 -8.25 -9.48 -37.33
C LYS A 8 -6.94 -9.47 -36.52
N ILE A 9 -7.05 -9.37 -35.18
CA ILE A 9 -5.90 -9.46 -34.26
C ILE A 9 -5.30 -10.86 -34.25
N PHE A 10 -6.16 -11.90 -34.30
CA PHE A 10 -5.70 -13.29 -34.30
C PHE A 10 -5.01 -13.67 -35.62
N ALA A 11 -5.47 -13.12 -36.74
CA ALA A 11 -4.83 -13.28 -38.05
C ALA A 11 -3.44 -12.61 -38.11
N SER A 12 -3.25 -11.46 -37.46
CA SER A 12 -1.95 -10.76 -37.44
C SER A 12 -0.86 -11.46 -36.61
N LEU A 13 -1.22 -12.39 -35.72
CA LEU A 13 -0.29 -13.03 -34.78
C LEU A 13 0.37 -14.32 -35.30
N ASN A 14 -0.01 -14.82 -36.50
CA ASN A 14 0.46 -16.09 -37.09
C ASN A 14 0.68 -17.25 -36.08
N PRO A 15 -0.28 -17.58 -35.19
CA PRO A 15 -0.06 -18.61 -34.19
C PRO A 15 -0.03 -20.02 -34.81
N PRO A 16 0.65 -20.99 -34.17
CA PRO A 16 0.64 -22.40 -34.56
C PRO A 16 -0.78 -22.95 -34.73
N ARG A 17 -0.97 -23.88 -35.68
CA ARG A 17 -2.29 -24.43 -36.06
C ARG A 17 -3.05 -25.03 -34.88
N GLU A 18 -2.32 -25.66 -33.96
CA GLU A 18 -2.87 -26.24 -32.72
C GLU A 18 -3.50 -25.17 -31.81
N LEU A 19 -2.83 -24.02 -31.69
CA LEU A 19 -3.31 -22.90 -30.88
C LEU A 19 -4.56 -22.27 -31.51
N LYS A 20 -4.60 -22.14 -32.84
CA LYS A 20 -5.80 -21.71 -33.57
C LYS A 20 -7.00 -22.63 -33.30
N ASN A 21 -6.79 -23.94 -33.34
CA ASN A 21 -7.84 -24.93 -33.10
C ASN A 21 -8.32 -24.89 -31.64
N SER A 22 -7.41 -24.79 -30.67
CA SER A 22 -7.77 -24.71 -29.25
C SER A 22 -8.60 -23.46 -28.94
N VAL A 23 -8.22 -22.32 -29.54
CA VAL A 23 -8.92 -21.06 -29.36
C VAL A 23 -10.28 -21.08 -30.05
N ALA A 24 -10.38 -21.65 -31.25
CA ALA A 24 -11.67 -21.85 -31.93
C ALA A 24 -12.63 -22.72 -31.10
N LEU A 25 -12.15 -23.81 -30.50
CA LEU A 25 -12.96 -24.67 -29.61
C LEU A 25 -13.44 -23.92 -28.36
N ILE A 26 -12.56 -23.11 -27.75
CA ILE A 26 -12.93 -22.28 -26.59
C ILE A 26 -14.01 -21.26 -26.99
N PHE A 27 -13.86 -20.59 -28.12
CA PHE A 27 -14.87 -19.65 -28.62
C PHE A 27 -16.20 -20.33 -28.92
N GLN A 28 -16.17 -21.50 -29.57
CA GLN A 28 -17.40 -22.25 -29.87
C GLN A 28 -18.11 -22.70 -28.58
N SER A 29 -17.36 -23.15 -27.58
CA SER A 29 -17.92 -23.56 -26.28
C SER A 29 -18.51 -22.39 -25.49
N THR A 30 -17.86 -21.23 -25.51
CA THR A 30 -18.32 -20.03 -24.80
C THR A 30 -19.54 -19.42 -25.51
N TYR A 31 -19.52 -19.39 -26.85
CA TYR A 31 -20.66 -18.98 -27.66
C TYR A 31 -21.91 -19.84 -27.36
N LYS A 32 -21.75 -21.17 -27.36
CA LYS A 32 -22.86 -22.09 -27.06
C LYS A 32 -23.45 -21.84 -25.66
N LYS A 33 -22.61 -21.67 -24.63
CA LYS A 33 -23.05 -21.34 -23.27
C LYS A 33 -23.79 -20.00 -23.17
N VAL A 34 -23.33 -18.99 -23.90
CA VAL A 34 -23.99 -17.68 -23.95
C VAL A 34 -25.35 -17.79 -24.62
N CYS A 35 -25.46 -18.50 -25.75
CA CYS A 35 -26.73 -18.75 -26.42
C CYS A 35 -27.71 -19.53 -25.54
N GLU A 36 -27.25 -20.57 -24.83
CA GLU A 36 -28.08 -21.34 -23.89
C GLU A 36 -28.57 -20.46 -22.72
N SER A 37 -27.71 -19.60 -22.17
CA SER A 37 -28.06 -18.63 -21.12
C SER A 37 -29.12 -17.63 -21.60
N ILE A 38 -28.97 -17.10 -22.82
CA ILE A 38 -29.94 -16.18 -23.42
C ILE A 38 -31.27 -16.89 -23.67
N LYS A 39 -31.26 -18.11 -24.23
CA LYS A 39 -32.48 -18.92 -24.42
C LYS A 39 -33.17 -19.21 -23.09
N ALA A 40 -32.42 -19.54 -22.04
CA ALA A 40 -32.98 -19.77 -20.70
C ALA A 40 -33.60 -18.50 -20.10
N LYS A 41 -32.99 -17.32 -20.31
CA LYS A 41 -33.56 -16.03 -19.88
C LYS A 41 -34.84 -15.69 -20.64
N ILE A 42 -34.86 -15.89 -21.96
CA ILE A 42 -36.04 -15.67 -22.80
C ILE A 42 -37.16 -16.62 -22.37
N HIS A 43 -36.89 -17.90 -22.16
CA HIS A 43 -37.89 -18.86 -21.65
C HIS A 43 -38.40 -18.50 -20.26
N LYS A 44 -37.56 -18.00 -19.34
CA LYS A 44 -38.00 -17.53 -18.02
C LYS A 44 -38.88 -16.29 -18.11
N ALA A 45 -38.57 -15.36 -19.01
CA ALA A 45 -39.37 -14.16 -19.24
C ALA A 45 -40.69 -14.47 -19.98
N SER A 46 -40.70 -15.49 -20.84
CA SER A 46 -41.83 -15.92 -21.64
C SER A 46 -42.83 -16.81 -20.90
N LYS A 47 -42.51 -17.32 -19.70
CA LYS A 47 -43.50 -18.06 -18.91
C LYS A 47 -44.57 -17.07 -18.45
N PRO A 48 -45.83 -17.17 -18.93
CA PRO A 48 -46.90 -16.33 -18.43
C PRO A 48 -47.00 -16.58 -16.92
N LYS A 49 -46.95 -15.50 -16.14
CA LYS A 49 -47.29 -15.58 -14.72
C LYS A 49 -48.72 -16.08 -14.68
N ASN A 50 -48.95 -17.30 -14.19
CA ASN A 50 -50.27 -17.80 -13.84
C ASN A 50 -50.80 -16.92 -12.70
N ILE A 51 -51.35 -15.76 -13.06
CA ILE A 51 -52.25 -15.00 -12.20
C ILE A 51 -53.50 -15.88 -12.17
N VAL A 52 -53.65 -16.63 -11.09
CA VAL A 52 -54.90 -17.28 -10.75
C VAL A 52 -55.92 -16.15 -10.61
N LYS A 53 -56.69 -15.91 -11.68
CA LYS A 53 -57.89 -15.10 -11.62
C LYS A 53 -58.86 -15.88 -10.74
N VAL A 54 -58.82 -15.61 -9.45
CA VAL A 54 -59.95 -15.93 -8.58
C VAL A 54 -61.08 -15.06 -9.10
N ASN A 55 -62.00 -15.66 -9.87
CA ASN A 55 -63.28 -15.07 -10.23
C ASN A 55 -64.13 -15.13 -8.96
N PRO A 56 -64.41 -14.01 -8.26
CA PRO A 56 -65.47 -14.03 -7.28
C PRO A 56 -66.78 -14.09 -8.06
N GLU A 57 -67.47 -15.22 -7.99
CA GLU A 57 -68.87 -15.27 -8.43
C GLU A 57 -69.66 -14.15 -7.72
N PRO A 58 -70.44 -13.33 -8.43
CA PRO A 58 -71.28 -12.32 -7.82
C PRO A 58 -72.42 -13.02 -7.09
N LYS A 59 -72.27 -13.22 -5.78
CA LYS A 59 -73.40 -13.58 -4.92
C LYS A 59 -74.43 -12.46 -5.04
N LYS A 60 -75.58 -12.78 -5.64
CA LYS A 60 -76.75 -11.90 -5.72
C LYS A 60 -77.25 -11.62 -4.30
N THR A 61 -76.70 -10.59 -3.67
CA THR A 61 -77.29 -9.99 -2.46
C THR A 61 -78.58 -9.31 -2.89
N GLN A 62 -79.70 -9.87 -2.43
CA GLN A 62 -81.01 -9.23 -2.46
C GLN A 62 -80.87 -7.79 -1.97
N THR A 63 -81.32 -6.85 -2.79
CA THR A 63 -81.48 -5.43 -2.44
C THR A 63 -82.54 -5.30 -1.35
N ARG A 64 -82.16 -5.54 -0.10
CA ARG A 64 -82.88 -5.01 1.06
C ARG A 64 -82.65 -3.50 1.05
N SER A 65 -83.73 -2.74 0.95
CA SER A 65 -83.74 -1.30 1.14
C SER A 65 -83.08 -0.96 2.48
N LEU A 66 -81.84 -0.48 2.42
CA LEU A 66 -81.07 -0.06 3.58
C LEU A 66 -81.85 1.06 4.29
N SER A 67 -82.08 0.86 5.60
CA SER A 67 -82.67 1.84 6.50
C SER A 67 -81.93 3.18 6.41
N SER A 68 -82.66 4.27 6.68
CA SER A 68 -82.17 5.65 6.64
C SER A 68 -80.85 5.85 7.39
N ASP A 69 -80.65 5.12 8.48
CA ASP A 69 -79.50 5.27 9.36
C ASP A 69 -78.19 4.77 8.72
N ILE A 70 -78.25 3.73 7.88
CA ILE A 70 -77.07 3.21 7.17
C ILE A 70 -76.62 4.18 6.06
N LYS A 71 -77.56 4.94 5.49
CA LYS A 71 -77.23 5.99 4.50
C LYS A 71 -76.48 7.15 5.15
N ILE A 72 -76.82 7.51 6.39
CA ILE A 72 -76.13 8.56 7.16
C ILE A 72 -74.70 8.13 7.51
N VAL A 73 -74.53 6.91 8.04
CA VAL A 73 -73.19 6.36 8.35
C VAL A 73 -72.30 6.30 7.10
N ARG A 74 -72.88 5.89 5.96
CA ARG A 74 -72.16 5.84 4.68
C ARG A 74 -71.77 7.23 4.17
N LYS A 75 -72.63 8.24 4.34
CA LYS A 75 -72.34 9.63 3.96
C LYS A 75 -71.20 10.20 4.82
N ASN A 76 -71.25 10.02 6.13
CA ASN A 76 -70.20 10.45 7.06
C ASN A 76 -68.86 9.75 6.78
N TYR A 77 -68.88 8.47 6.44
CA TYR A 77 -67.68 7.74 6.03
C TYR A 77 -67.06 8.32 4.75
N LEU A 78 -67.90 8.68 3.76
CA LEU A 78 -67.44 9.25 2.51
C LEU A 78 -66.85 10.64 2.69
N GLU A 79 -67.49 11.48 3.52
CA GLU A 79 -66.97 12.82 3.88
C GLU A 79 -65.62 12.72 4.60
N ASN A 80 -65.49 11.84 5.61
CA ASN A 80 -64.22 11.58 6.29
C ASN A 80 -63.14 11.02 5.35
N PHE A 81 -63.52 10.23 4.34
CA PHE A 81 -62.59 9.70 3.35
C PHE A 81 -62.09 10.80 2.40
N ILE A 82 -62.96 11.71 1.98
CA ILE A 82 -62.61 12.88 1.15
C ILE A 82 -61.69 13.82 1.93
N GLU A 83 -61.97 14.06 3.21
CA GLU A 83 -61.13 14.90 4.08
C GLU A 83 -59.73 14.31 4.25
N LYS A 84 -59.62 13.02 4.58
CA LYS A 84 -58.33 12.30 4.65
C LYS A 84 -57.58 12.30 3.32
N LEU A 85 -58.27 12.22 2.19
CA LEU A 85 -57.65 12.35 0.87
C LEU A 85 -57.09 13.76 0.64
N GLY A 86 -57.82 14.80 1.09
CA GLY A 86 -57.35 16.18 1.07
C GLY A 86 -56.09 16.37 1.93
N GLU A 87 -56.12 15.89 3.16
CA GLU A 87 -54.97 15.92 4.07
C GLU A 87 -53.75 15.20 3.47
N ASN A 88 -53.93 13.99 2.94
CA ASN A 88 -52.86 13.23 2.31
C ASN A 88 -52.26 13.97 1.10
N LYS A 89 -53.09 14.64 0.27
CA LYS A 89 -52.59 15.47 -0.83
C LYS A 89 -51.74 16.64 -0.32
N THR A 90 -52.17 17.32 0.75
CA THR A 90 -51.37 18.41 1.34
C THR A 90 -50.07 17.91 1.96
N GLN A 91 -50.08 16.75 2.62
CA GLN A 91 -48.88 16.12 3.17
C GLN A 91 -47.91 15.71 2.05
N ALA A 92 -48.40 15.08 0.99
CA ALA A 92 -47.59 14.73 -0.19
C ALA A 92 -46.95 15.98 -0.82
N ALA A 93 -47.71 17.07 -0.95
CA ALA A 93 -47.18 18.34 -1.44
C ALA A 93 -46.10 18.93 -0.52
N LYS A 94 -46.25 18.81 0.82
CA LYS A 94 -45.21 19.21 1.79
C LYS A 94 -43.95 18.34 1.64
N PHE A 95 -44.09 17.03 1.47
CA PHE A 95 -42.95 16.12 1.25
C PHE A 95 -42.18 16.46 -0.03
N ILE A 96 -42.88 16.75 -1.14
CA ILE A 96 -42.23 17.16 -2.40
C ILE A 96 -41.47 18.47 -2.22
N LYS A 97 -42.07 19.47 -1.54
CA LYS A 97 -41.38 20.74 -1.25
C LYS A 97 -40.15 20.55 -0.36
N ASP A 98 -40.25 19.70 0.67
CA ASP A 98 -39.13 19.42 1.57
C ASP A 98 -38.01 18.64 0.86
N GLN A 99 -38.36 17.71 -0.03
CA GLN A 99 -37.40 17.00 -0.87
C GLN A 99 -36.62 17.97 -1.77
N LYS A 100 -37.30 18.88 -2.47
CA LYS A 100 -36.65 19.91 -3.28
C LYS A 100 -35.70 20.80 -2.46
N LYS A 101 -36.12 21.23 -1.26
CA LYS A 101 -35.27 22.00 -0.35
C LYS A 101 -34.04 21.23 0.15
N ARG A 102 -34.12 19.90 0.26
CA ARG A 102 -32.97 19.07 0.64
C ARG A 102 -31.99 18.93 -0.54
N GLU A 103 -32.52 18.73 -1.74
CA GLU A 103 -31.73 18.68 -2.99
C GLU A 103 -30.99 20.00 -3.23
N GLU A 104 -31.64 21.15 -3.07
CA GLU A 104 -31.00 22.47 -3.18
C GLU A 104 -29.89 22.67 -2.14
N ARG A 105 -30.15 22.33 -0.87
CA ARG A 105 -29.12 22.40 0.20
C ARG A 105 -27.96 21.42 -0.03
N GLN A 106 -28.20 20.33 -0.73
CA GLN A 106 -27.14 19.40 -1.11
C GLN A 106 -26.31 19.99 -2.25
N LYS A 107 -26.96 20.53 -3.27
CA LYS A 107 -26.30 21.18 -4.40
C LYS A 107 -25.45 22.38 -3.96
N GLN A 108 -25.95 23.23 -3.07
CA GLN A 108 -25.19 24.35 -2.50
C GLN A 108 -23.93 23.88 -1.75
N ARG A 109 -24.04 22.81 -0.96
CA ARG A 109 -22.88 22.22 -0.27
C ARG A 109 -21.86 21.63 -1.24
N GLU A 110 -22.32 21.01 -2.32
CA GLU A 110 -21.45 20.49 -3.37
C GLU A 110 -20.74 21.63 -4.13
N GLU A 111 -21.44 22.72 -4.44
CA GLU A 111 -20.87 23.92 -5.07
C GLU A 111 -19.84 24.60 -4.17
N GLU A 112 -20.14 24.79 -2.87
CA GLU A 112 -19.18 25.33 -1.89
C GLU A 112 -17.94 24.44 -1.75
N PHE A 113 -18.14 23.12 -1.74
CA PHE A 113 -17.04 22.17 -1.66
C PHE A 113 -16.17 22.19 -2.92
N GLN A 114 -16.78 22.27 -4.10
CA GLN A 114 -16.04 22.44 -5.35
C GLN A 114 -15.27 23.76 -5.38
N LYS A 115 -15.88 24.86 -4.92
CA LYS A 115 -15.23 26.16 -4.86
C LYS A 115 -14.00 26.13 -3.94
N LYS A 116 -14.12 25.58 -2.73
CA LYS A 116 -12.98 25.40 -1.81
C LYS A 116 -11.87 24.54 -2.42
N ARG A 117 -12.24 23.46 -3.12
CA ARG A 117 -11.27 22.59 -3.79
C ARG A 117 -10.52 23.31 -4.91
N ASN A 118 -11.20 24.19 -5.65
CA ASN A 118 -10.57 24.99 -6.70
C ASN A 118 -9.65 26.06 -6.08
N GLU A 119 -10.07 26.72 -5.01
CA GLU A 119 -9.23 27.69 -4.27
C GLU A 119 -7.97 27.02 -3.69
N GLU A 120 -8.08 25.81 -3.14
CA GLU A 120 -6.92 25.02 -2.68
C GLU A 120 -5.97 24.66 -3.83
N PHE A 121 -6.52 24.29 -5.00
CA PHE A 121 -5.73 23.96 -6.18
C PHE A 121 -4.98 25.18 -6.73
N GLU A 122 -5.64 26.34 -6.83
CA GLU A 122 -5.01 27.60 -7.24
C GLU A 122 -3.90 28.02 -6.27
N LEU A 123 -4.10 27.83 -4.97
CA LEU A 123 -3.09 28.18 -3.97
C LEU A 123 -1.87 27.24 -4.03
N GLU A 124 -2.08 25.95 -4.28
CA GLU A 124 -1.00 24.99 -4.52
C GLU A 124 -0.22 25.32 -5.81
N GLU A 125 -0.91 25.76 -6.86
CA GLU A 125 -0.29 26.16 -8.12
C GLU A 125 0.58 27.42 -7.95
N ARG A 126 0.07 28.45 -7.25
CA ARG A 126 0.86 29.66 -6.91
C ARG A 126 2.11 29.34 -6.10
N LEU A 127 2.01 28.44 -5.12
CA LEU A 127 3.18 28.02 -4.33
C LEU A 127 4.22 27.30 -5.20
N ARG A 128 3.80 26.45 -6.14
CA ARG A 128 4.73 25.81 -7.10
C ARG A 128 5.39 26.82 -8.02
N GLU A 129 4.67 27.84 -8.48
CA GLU A 129 5.23 28.91 -9.31
C GLU A 129 6.25 29.73 -8.52
N GLU A 130 5.96 30.10 -7.28
CA GLU A 130 6.92 30.79 -6.41
C GLU A 130 8.19 29.96 -6.15
N GLU A 131 8.04 28.65 -5.93
CA GLU A 131 9.20 27.74 -5.78
C GLU A 131 10.03 27.67 -7.06
N ARG A 132 9.40 27.60 -8.22
CA ARG A 132 10.10 27.63 -9.52
C ARG A 132 10.86 28.94 -9.71
N LEU A 133 10.22 30.07 -9.41
CA LEU A 133 10.85 31.38 -9.51
C LEU A 133 12.06 31.50 -8.57
N LYS A 134 11.94 31.01 -7.32
CA LYS A 134 13.07 30.96 -6.37
C LYS A 134 14.22 30.11 -6.91
N GLN A 135 13.93 28.95 -7.49
CA GLN A 135 14.96 28.10 -8.10
C GLN A 135 15.62 28.78 -9.31
N GLU A 136 14.88 29.51 -10.13
CA GLU A 136 15.44 30.28 -11.25
C GLU A 136 16.34 31.41 -10.77
N ILE A 137 15.93 32.17 -9.75
CA ILE A 137 16.75 33.21 -9.13
C ILE A 137 18.04 32.62 -8.53
N GLU A 138 17.97 31.46 -7.86
CA GLU A 138 19.16 30.78 -7.35
C GLU A 138 20.10 30.31 -8.47
N LYS A 139 19.55 29.76 -9.56
CA LYS A 139 20.34 29.38 -10.74
C LYS A 139 21.03 30.60 -11.35
N HIS A 140 20.32 31.71 -11.51
CA HIS A 140 20.88 32.96 -12.03
C HIS A 140 22.02 33.47 -11.14
N LYS A 141 21.81 33.51 -9.81
CA LYS A 141 22.86 33.88 -8.84
C LYS A 141 24.09 32.97 -8.92
N LYS A 142 23.91 31.65 -9.13
CA LYS A 142 25.02 30.71 -9.31
C LYS A 142 25.79 30.97 -10.61
N ILE A 143 25.07 31.22 -11.71
CA ILE A 143 25.65 31.55 -13.01
C ILE A 143 26.44 32.86 -12.92
N GLU A 144 25.89 33.87 -12.27
CA GLU A 144 26.55 35.17 -12.07
C GLU A 144 27.81 35.03 -11.23
N LYS A 145 27.79 34.25 -10.14
CA LYS A 145 28.99 33.92 -9.35
C LYS A 145 30.05 33.20 -10.19
N LEU A 146 29.65 32.26 -11.06
CA LEU A 146 30.57 31.59 -11.98
C LEU A 146 31.15 32.55 -13.00
N ARG A 147 30.35 33.47 -13.55
CA ARG A 147 30.80 34.51 -14.48
C ARG A 147 31.80 35.45 -13.82
N MET A 148 31.50 35.94 -12.62
CA MET A 148 32.44 36.76 -11.84
C MET A 148 33.74 36.02 -11.50
N SER A 149 33.66 34.74 -11.14
CA SER A 149 34.86 33.91 -10.91
C SER A 149 35.67 33.68 -12.19
N SER A 150 35.00 33.53 -13.33
CA SER A 150 35.63 33.40 -14.63
C SER A 150 36.28 34.69 -15.09
N GLU A 151 35.63 35.84 -14.88
CA GLU A 151 36.19 37.17 -15.16
C GLU A 151 37.40 37.45 -14.26
N ARG A 152 37.34 37.12 -12.97
CA ARG A 152 38.51 37.20 -12.07
C ARG A 152 39.68 36.36 -12.58
N ARG A 153 39.43 35.09 -12.93
CA ARG A 153 40.46 34.22 -13.50
C ARG A 153 41.02 34.76 -14.81
N LYS A 154 40.18 35.34 -15.67
CA LYS A 154 40.60 35.97 -16.93
C LYS A 154 41.49 37.19 -16.67
N ASN A 155 41.14 38.02 -15.70
CA ASN A 155 41.92 39.18 -15.30
C ASN A 155 43.26 38.78 -14.65
N GLU A 156 43.27 37.73 -13.83
CA GLU A 156 44.51 37.15 -13.28
C GLU A 156 45.40 36.62 -14.42
N LEU A 157 44.82 35.86 -15.36
CA LEU A 157 45.54 35.35 -16.54
C LEU A 157 46.07 36.47 -17.44
N SER A 158 45.30 37.54 -17.66
CA SER A 158 45.77 38.69 -18.44
C SER A 158 46.89 39.42 -17.71
N TYR A 159 46.77 39.59 -16.40
CA TYR A 159 47.83 40.16 -15.57
C TYR A 159 49.12 39.33 -15.64
N TYR A 160 49.04 38.00 -15.52
CA TYR A 160 50.20 37.12 -15.68
C TYR A 160 50.78 37.14 -17.09
N LYS A 161 49.93 37.24 -18.12
CA LYS A 161 50.38 37.40 -19.51
C LYS A 161 51.11 38.72 -19.71
N GLU A 162 50.58 39.82 -19.19
CA GLU A 162 51.25 41.13 -19.26
C GLU A 162 52.58 41.11 -18.51
N LEU A 163 52.63 40.44 -17.34
CA LEU A 163 53.86 40.25 -16.56
C LEU A 163 54.91 39.42 -17.31
N LEU A 164 54.48 38.39 -18.04
CA LEU A 164 55.35 37.58 -18.90
C LEU A 164 55.83 38.39 -20.11
N VAL A 165 54.94 39.09 -20.81
CA VAL A 165 55.30 39.94 -21.96
C VAL A 165 56.24 41.08 -21.57
N SER A 166 56.11 41.64 -20.36
CA SER A 166 57.04 42.65 -19.85
C SER A 166 58.40 42.04 -19.48
N LYS A 167 58.44 40.84 -18.89
CA LYS A 167 59.70 40.09 -18.68
C LYS A 167 60.36 39.63 -19.98
N ASP A 168 59.59 39.24 -20.97
CA ASP A 168 60.08 38.83 -22.30
C ASP A 168 60.51 40.04 -23.15
N ARG A 169 60.02 41.25 -22.85
CA ARG A 169 60.56 42.50 -23.40
C ARG A 169 61.90 42.91 -22.78
N GLU A 170 62.10 42.62 -21.49
CA GLU A 170 63.40 42.81 -20.80
C GLU A 170 64.41 41.71 -21.17
N SER A 171 63.93 40.51 -21.51
CA SER A 171 64.73 39.35 -21.91
C SER A 171 64.56 39.15 -23.42
N GLY A 172 65.31 39.90 -24.25
CA GLY A 172 65.12 40.00 -25.71
C GLY A 172 65.21 38.72 -26.57
N SER A 173 64.71 37.56 -26.13
CA SER A 173 64.48 36.40 -26.97
C SER A 173 63.12 36.53 -27.64
N VAL A 174 63.10 37.20 -28.79
CA VAL A 174 61.97 37.13 -29.72
C VAL A 174 61.86 35.69 -30.19
N THR A 175 60.82 34.97 -29.76
CA THR A 175 60.51 33.66 -30.31
C THR A 175 60.30 33.79 -31.82
N PRO A 176 61.03 33.04 -32.64
CA PRO A 176 60.95 33.18 -34.09
C PRO A 176 59.55 32.81 -34.59
N TYR A 177 59.07 33.53 -35.62
CA TYR A 177 57.69 33.45 -36.11
C TYR A 177 57.21 32.03 -36.45
N TYR A 178 58.10 31.14 -36.90
CA TYR A 178 57.74 29.75 -37.17
C TYR A 178 57.25 29.01 -35.90
N LYS A 179 57.78 29.33 -34.72
CA LYS A 179 57.30 28.75 -33.46
C LYS A 179 55.88 29.19 -33.13
N HIS A 180 55.48 30.41 -33.49
CA HIS A 180 54.09 30.83 -33.32
C HIS A 180 53.14 30.09 -34.27
N ILE A 181 53.58 29.79 -35.50
CA ILE A 181 52.79 28.95 -36.42
C ILE A 181 52.66 27.53 -35.86
N GLU A 182 53.74 26.96 -35.32
CA GLU A 182 53.71 25.65 -34.65
C GLU A 182 52.78 25.67 -33.43
N GLU A 183 52.89 26.67 -32.55
CA GLU A 183 52.03 26.84 -31.38
C GLU A 183 50.55 26.98 -31.79
N GLU A 184 50.25 27.76 -32.83
CA GLU A 184 48.89 27.89 -33.35
C GLU A 184 48.36 26.58 -33.93
N PHE A 185 49.18 25.84 -34.67
CA PHE A 185 48.81 24.54 -35.23
C PHE A 185 48.54 23.51 -34.12
N VAL A 186 49.42 23.44 -33.12
CA VAL A 186 49.25 22.60 -31.92
C VAL A 186 47.93 22.94 -31.23
N TYR A 187 47.64 24.23 -31.04
CA TYR A 187 46.46 24.67 -30.30
C TYR A 187 45.14 24.52 -31.09
N LYS A 188 45.13 24.82 -32.38
CA LYS A 188 43.93 24.83 -33.22
C LYS A 188 43.62 23.46 -33.84
N VAL A 189 44.63 22.63 -34.09
CA VAL A 189 44.47 21.37 -34.83
C VAL A 189 44.83 20.17 -33.96
N GLU A 190 46.05 20.12 -33.43
CA GLU A 190 46.56 18.91 -32.78
C GLU A 190 45.87 18.60 -31.44
N ILE A 191 45.72 19.60 -30.56
CA ILE A 191 45.06 19.45 -29.26
C ILE A 191 43.58 19.05 -29.42
N PRO A 192 42.77 19.71 -30.26
CA PRO A 192 41.37 19.31 -30.49
C PRO A 192 41.21 17.90 -31.05
N GLU A 193 42.07 17.45 -31.96
CA GLU A 193 42.04 16.08 -32.46
C GLU A 193 42.43 15.06 -31.37
N LEU A 194 43.44 15.38 -30.57
CA LEU A 194 43.83 14.57 -29.41
C LEU A 194 42.68 14.45 -28.39
N GLU A 195 41.98 15.54 -28.12
CA GLU A 195 40.80 15.51 -27.24
C GLU A 195 39.66 14.68 -27.82
N ARG A 196 39.40 14.78 -29.13
CA ARG A 196 38.41 13.93 -29.82
C ARG A 196 38.78 12.45 -29.69
N ARG A 197 40.02 12.08 -30.00
CA ARG A 197 40.50 10.70 -29.84
C ARG A 197 40.45 10.21 -28.40
N LYS A 198 40.81 11.05 -27.43
CA LYS A 198 40.69 10.72 -26.00
C LYS A 198 39.23 10.46 -25.61
N ARG A 199 38.28 11.29 -26.08
CA ARG A 199 36.85 11.09 -25.86
C ARG A 199 36.34 9.79 -26.48
N GLU A 200 36.72 9.51 -27.73
CA GLU A 200 36.36 8.24 -28.40
C GLU A 200 36.91 7.02 -27.66
N LEU A 201 38.17 7.08 -27.21
CA LEU A 201 38.78 6.02 -26.40
C LEU A 201 38.08 5.85 -25.05
N GLN A 202 37.70 6.94 -24.40
CA GLN A 202 36.96 6.90 -23.15
C GLN A 202 35.58 6.27 -23.34
N GLN A 203 34.84 6.65 -24.39
CA GLN A 203 33.55 6.04 -24.72
C GLN A 203 33.70 4.53 -24.98
N LYS A 204 34.73 4.12 -25.73
CA LYS A 204 35.03 2.70 -25.93
C LYS A 204 35.33 2.00 -24.60
N ARG A 205 36.17 2.59 -23.75
CA ARG A 205 36.48 2.03 -22.41
C ARG A 205 35.23 1.91 -21.53
N GLU A 206 34.33 2.87 -21.58
CA GLU A 206 33.07 2.84 -20.82
C GLU A 206 32.12 1.76 -21.36
N MET A 207 31.99 1.61 -22.68
CA MET A 207 31.16 0.55 -23.28
C MET A 207 31.69 -0.86 -22.99
N PHE A 208 33.02 -1.04 -22.99
CA PHE A 208 33.66 -2.32 -22.70
C PHE A 208 34.02 -2.49 -21.22
N LYS A 209 33.60 -1.56 -20.35
CA LYS A 209 33.85 -1.68 -18.92
C LYS A 209 33.00 -2.83 -18.38
N PRO A 210 33.60 -3.83 -17.70
CA PRO A 210 32.82 -4.86 -17.04
C PRO A 210 31.93 -4.22 -15.98
N ILE A 211 30.66 -4.62 -15.98
CA ILE A 211 29.65 -4.13 -15.03
C ILE A 211 30.12 -4.46 -13.62
N SER A 212 30.11 -3.46 -12.72
CA SER A 212 30.59 -3.67 -11.36
C SER A 212 29.61 -4.54 -10.55
N LEU A 213 30.13 -5.33 -9.60
CA LEU A 213 29.28 -6.14 -8.71
C LEU A 213 28.28 -5.26 -7.92
N SER A 214 28.64 -4.01 -7.62
CA SER A 214 27.74 -3.02 -7.03
C SER A 214 26.57 -2.67 -7.96
N GLU A 215 26.83 -2.40 -9.23
CA GLU A 215 25.77 -2.11 -10.23
C GLU A 215 24.83 -3.31 -10.41
N ILE A 216 25.37 -4.53 -10.46
CA ILE A 216 24.58 -5.76 -10.53
C ILE A 216 23.66 -5.88 -9.30
N ARG A 217 24.19 -5.62 -8.09
CA ARG A 217 23.41 -5.64 -6.85
C ARG A 217 22.34 -4.56 -6.81
N GLU A 218 22.64 -3.35 -7.26
CA GLU A 218 21.66 -2.25 -7.35
C GLU A 218 20.57 -2.56 -8.35
N HIS A 219 20.92 -3.10 -9.51
CA HIS A 219 19.96 -3.54 -10.51
C HIS A 219 19.07 -4.65 -9.96
N ALA A 220 19.64 -5.66 -9.30
CA ALA A 220 18.88 -6.72 -8.63
C ALA A 220 17.90 -6.16 -7.59
N LYS A 221 18.34 -5.21 -6.75
CA LYS A 221 17.45 -4.51 -5.80
C LYS A 221 16.33 -3.74 -6.49
N LYS A 222 16.60 -3.05 -7.60
CA LYS A 222 15.58 -2.33 -8.38
C LYS A 222 14.55 -3.29 -8.98
N VAL A 223 15.00 -4.41 -9.55
CA VAL A 223 14.12 -5.46 -10.08
C VAL A 223 13.28 -6.07 -8.95
N GLU A 224 13.88 -6.38 -7.81
CA GLU A 224 13.16 -6.91 -6.66
C GLU A 224 12.10 -5.93 -6.14
N ALA A 225 12.45 -4.65 -6.01
CA ALA A 225 11.51 -3.59 -5.62
C ALA A 225 10.35 -3.47 -6.63
N MET A 226 10.64 -3.51 -7.94
CA MET A 226 9.61 -3.49 -8.98
C MET A 226 8.70 -4.73 -8.90
N MET A 227 9.26 -5.91 -8.67
CA MET A 227 8.46 -7.13 -8.48
C MET A 227 7.58 -7.06 -7.23
N GLN A 228 8.11 -6.54 -6.13
CA GLN A 228 7.34 -6.32 -4.90
C GLN A 228 6.20 -5.32 -5.16
N GLU A 229 6.45 -4.23 -5.87
CA GLU A 229 5.43 -3.23 -6.25
C GLU A 229 4.33 -3.84 -7.13
N ILE A 230 4.69 -4.64 -8.14
CA ILE A 230 3.73 -5.36 -8.98
C ILE A 230 2.88 -6.31 -8.13
N GLN A 231 3.49 -7.02 -7.18
CA GLN A 231 2.77 -7.91 -6.27
C GLN A 231 1.83 -7.17 -5.33
N THR A 232 2.25 -6.04 -4.74
CA THR A 232 1.39 -5.24 -3.86
C THR A 232 0.23 -4.64 -4.64
N ARG A 233 0.48 -4.12 -5.86
CA ARG A 233 -0.57 -3.62 -6.76
C ARG A 233 -1.57 -4.70 -7.14
N LYS A 234 -1.10 -5.91 -7.46
CA LYS A 234 -1.97 -7.06 -7.75
C LYS A 234 -2.81 -7.46 -6.53
N LYS A 235 -2.21 -7.52 -5.34
CA LYS A 235 -2.93 -7.80 -4.08
C LYS A 235 -3.96 -6.72 -3.75
N GLN A 236 -3.63 -5.43 -3.95
CA GLN A 236 -4.56 -4.32 -3.76
C GLN A 236 -5.73 -4.40 -4.74
N SER A 237 -5.47 -4.65 -6.03
CA SER A 237 -6.52 -4.82 -7.05
C SER A 237 -7.42 -6.02 -6.78
N GLN A 238 -6.86 -7.14 -6.29
CA GLN A 238 -7.67 -8.27 -5.86
C GLN A 238 -8.54 -7.93 -4.64
N ARG A 239 -7.99 -7.22 -3.65
CA ARG A 239 -8.75 -6.77 -2.49
C ARG A 239 -9.87 -5.81 -2.88
N SER A 240 -9.62 -4.86 -3.77
CA SER A 240 -10.65 -3.94 -4.25
C SER A 240 -11.75 -4.69 -4.99
N ARG A 241 -11.40 -5.62 -5.90
CA ARG A 241 -12.39 -6.48 -6.57
C ARG A 241 -13.25 -7.29 -5.61
N ILE A 242 -12.64 -7.89 -4.58
CA ILE A 242 -13.39 -8.64 -3.56
C ILE A 242 -14.33 -7.71 -2.77
N LEU A 243 -13.90 -6.48 -2.47
CA LEU A 243 -14.76 -5.49 -1.82
C LEU A 243 -15.89 -5.04 -2.74
N ASP A 244 -15.61 -4.79 -4.01
CA ASP A 244 -16.61 -4.40 -5.01
C ASP A 244 -17.62 -5.51 -5.24
N GLU A 245 -17.18 -6.78 -5.33
CA GLU A 245 -18.05 -7.95 -5.39
C GLU A 245 -18.90 -8.09 -4.12
N ARG A 246 -18.32 -7.85 -2.94
CA ARG A 246 -19.08 -7.84 -1.68
C ARG A 246 -20.11 -6.72 -1.67
N ILE A 247 -19.76 -5.50 -2.08
CA ILE A 247 -20.66 -4.34 -2.13
C ILE A 247 -21.78 -4.59 -3.15
N ALA A 248 -21.45 -5.14 -4.32
CA ALA A 248 -22.42 -5.51 -5.35
C ALA A 248 -23.38 -6.59 -4.85
N ASN A 249 -22.88 -7.63 -4.17
CA ASN A 249 -23.70 -8.69 -3.57
C ASN A 249 -24.55 -8.18 -2.39
N ILE A 250 -24.05 -7.21 -1.64
CA ILE A 250 -24.74 -6.51 -0.55
C ILE A 250 -25.84 -5.58 -1.09
N SER A 251 -25.68 -5.03 -2.29
CA SER A 251 -26.63 -4.06 -2.88
C SER A 251 -28.04 -4.62 -3.09
N HIS A 252 -28.20 -5.95 -3.06
CA HIS A 252 -29.48 -6.64 -3.11
C HIS A 252 -30.15 -6.87 -1.74
N ILE A 253 -29.45 -6.62 -0.63
CA ILE A 253 -29.99 -6.75 0.75
C ILE A 253 -29.79 -5.39 1.46
N LYS A 254 -30.67 -4.43 1.17
CA LYS A 254 -30.70 -3.12 1.84
C LYS A 254 -31.46 -3.22 3.18
N THR A 255 -30.87 -3.84 4.19
CA THR A 255 -31.33 -3.72 5.58
C THR A 255 -30.67 -2.50 6.24
N LYS A 256 -31.45 -1.63 6.90
CA LYS A 256 -30.98 -0.38 7.56
C LYS A 256 -29.71 -0.59 8.40
N MET A 257 -29.62 -1.70 9.14
CA MET A 257 -28.44 -2.05 9.94
C MET A 257 -27.12 -2.05 9.17
N LEU A 258 -27.13 -2.53 7.92
CA LEU A 258 -25.90 -2.64 7.17
C LEU A 258 -25.45 -1.29 6.58
N VAL A 259 -26.40 -0.38 6.33
CA VAL A 259 -26.09 1.03 6.01
C VAL A 259 -25.47 1.72 7.22
N ASP A 260 -25.98 1.46 8.42
CA ASP A 260 -25.44 2.03 9.67
C ASP A 260 -24.02 1.51 9.95
N VAL A 261 -23.76 0.21 9.76
CA VAL A 261 -22.42 -0.38 9.91
C VAL A 261 -21.42 0.19 8.90
N ILE A 262 -21.85 0.44 7.66
CA ILE A 262 -20.99 1.08 6.64
C ILE A 262 -20.68 2.53 7.02
N LYS A 263 -21.68 3.27 7.52
CA LYS A 263 -21.52 4.65 7.97
C LYS A 263 -20.58 4.75 9.18
N GLU A 264 -20.74 3.86 10.14
CA GLU A 264 -19.87 3.76 11.33
C GLU A 264 -18.42 3.46 10.93
N LYS A 265 -18.19 2.47 10.05
CA LYS A 265 -16.84 2.18 9.53
C LYS A 265 -16.20 3.36 8.81
N ARG A 266 -16.99 4.12 8.06
CA ARG A 266 -16.51 5.32 7.38
C ARG A 266 -16.12 6.42 8.38
N GLN A 267 -16.94 6.63 9.41
CA GLN A 267 -16.63 7.58 10.49
C GLN A 267 -15.38 7.18 11.28
N VAL A 268 -15.20 5.90 11.57
CA VAL A 268 -13.98 5.39 12.23
C VAL A 268 -12.75 5.63 11.35
N ALA A 269 -12.84 5.34 10.05
CA ALA A 269 -11.74 5.59 9.12
C ALA A 269 -11.40 7.10 9.00
N GLU A 270 -12.41 7.97 8.94
CA GLU A 270 -12.22 9.43 8.93
C GLU A 270 -11.63 9.94 10.26
N ALA A 271 -12.01 9.37 11.40
CA ALA A 271 -11.41 9.71 12.68
C ALA A 271 -9.94 9.25 12.80
N GLU A 272 -9.60 8.09 12.22
CA GLU A 272 -8.21 7.60 12.16
C GLU A 272 -7.33 8.49 11.29
N THR A 273 -7.81 8.94 10.14
CA THR A 273 -7.05 9.85 9.26
C THR A 273 -6.85 11.21 9.92
N LEU A 274 -7.86 11.76 10.61
CA LEU A 274 -7.72 12.98 11.40
C LEU A 274 -6.66 12.83 12.50
N LYS A 275 -6.71 11.75 13.29
CA LYS A 275 -5.69 11.47 14.33
C LYS A 275 -4.28 11.33 13.74
N TYR A 276 -4.14 10.72 12.57
CA TYR A 276 -2.86 10.61 11.87
C TYR A 276 -2.34 11.99 11.44
N ASN A 277 -3.21 12.82 10.85
CA ASN A 277 -2.86 14.18 10.44
C ASN A 277 -2.49 15.06 11.63
N GLU A 278 -3.20 14.96 12.77
CA GLU A 278 -2.82 15.66 14.00
C GLU A 278 -1.44 15.24 14.52
N LYS A 279 -1.12 13.95 14.51
CA LYS A 279 0.21 13.45 14.89
C LYS A 279 1.30 14.00 13.98
N LYS A 280 1.05 14.01 12.67
CA LYS A 280 1.96 14.59 11.68
C LYS A 280 2.17 16.09 11.94
N ASN A 281 1.11 16.85 12.14
CA ASN A 281 1.19 18.28 12.46
C ASN A 281 1.96 18.54 13.76
N ARG A 282 1.79 17.72 14.79
CA ARG A 282 2.59 17.82 16.03
C ARG A 282 4.06 17.55 15.79
N TYR A 283 4.38 16.57 14.95
CA TYR A 283 5.76 16.27 14.56
C TYR A 283 6.38 17.43 13.79
N ASP A 284 5.66 17.98 12.82
CA ASP A 284 6.12 19.12 12.03
C ASP A 284 6.34 20.37 12.89
N LYS A 285 5.43 20.66 13.84
CA LYS A 285 5.63 21.72 14.84
C LYS A 285 6.87 21.49 15.71
N LYS A 286 7.11 20.26 16.17
CA LYS A 286 8.34 19.92 16.92
C LYS A 286 9.59 20.11 16.07
N LYS A 287 9.54 19.73 14.79
CA LYS A 287 10.65 19.90 13.86
C LYS A 287 10.94 21.39 13.60
N GLN A 288 9.91 22.19 13.34
CA GLN A 288 10.02 23.65 13.19
C GLN A 288 10.60 24.28 14.45
N TYR A 289 10.07 23.93 15.63
CA TYR A 289 10.60 24.42 16.90
C TYR A 289 12.06 24.02 17.09
N SER A 290 12.43 22.76 16.79
CA SER A 290 13.82 22.31 16.85
C SER A 290 14.73 23.09 15.90
N GLN A 291 14.25 23.44 14.70
CA GLN A 291 15.01 24.27 13.76
C GLN A 291 15.22 25.67 14.33
N ILE A 292 14.16 26.32 14.81
CA ILE A 292 14.22 27.64 15.45
C ILE A 292 15.17 27.63 16.65
N VAL A 293 15.10 26.60 17.50
CA VAL A 293 16.01 26.46 18.65
C VAL A 293 17.45 26.30 18.19
N ASN A 294 17.71 25.49 17.17
CA ASN A 294 19.06 25.32 16.63
C ASN A 294 19.60 26.59 15.95
N GLU A 295 18.72 27.43 15.39
CA GLU A 295 19.07 28.73 14.79
C GLU A 295 19.34 29.80 15.85
N MET A 296 18.49 29.87 16.88
CA MET A 296 18.59 30.82 18.00
C MET A 296 19.72 30.46 18.96
N PHE A 297 19.91 29.17 19.19
CA PHE A 297 20.90 28.60 20.11
C PHE A 297 21.77 27.60 19.34
N PRO A 298 22.61 28.08 18.40
CA PRO A 298 23.57 27.20 17.74
C PRO A 298 24.45 26.56 18.82
N PRO A 299 24.68 25.25 18.76
CA PRO A 299 25.51 24.58 19.75
C PRO A 299 26.89 25.23 19.78
N SER A 300 27.23 25.84 20.91
CA SER A 300 28.54 26.42 21.13
C SER A 300 29.54 25.27 21.27
N ILE A 301 30.42 25.13 20.29
CA ILE A 301 31.52 24.17 20.36
C ILE A 301 32.57 24.78 21.27
N ASP A 302 32.85 24.12 22.39
CA ASP A 302 33.95 24.48 23.26
C ASP A 302 35.25 24.49 22.45
N LYS A 303 36.00 25.59 22.52
CA LYS A 303 37.24 25.81 21.74
C LYS A 303 38.24 24.68 21.95
N PHE A 304 38.25 24.09 23.16
CA PHE A 304 39.11 22.95 23.48
C PHE A 304 38.74 21.70 22.68
N LYS A 305 37.45 21.36 22.59
CA LYS A 305 36.96 20.24 21.78
C LYS A 305 37.15 20.47 20.29
N GLU A 306 37.09 21.71 19.82
CA GLU A 306 37.36 22.02 18.41
C GLU A 306 38.82 21.71 18.04
N GLN A 307 39.77 22.06 18.92
CA GLN A 307 41.19 21.74 18.75
C GLN A 307 41.44 20.23 18.83
N GLU A 308 40.79 19.53 19.77
CA GLU A 308 40.85 18.07 19.88
C GLU A 308 40.36 17.40 18.59
N MET A 309 39.20 17.83 18.05
CA MET A 309 38.64 17.30 16.80
C MET A 309 39.52 17.62 15.58
N LYS A 310 40.18 18.78 15.52
CA LYS A 310 41.16 19.11 14.48
C LYS A 310 42.38 18.20 14.56
N LEU A 311 42.89 17.94 15.75
CA LEU A 311 44.01 17.00 15.97
C LEU A 311 43.64 15.56 15.58
N ILE A 312 42.43 15.10 15.91
CA ILE A 312 41.94 13.79 15.49
C ILE A 312 41.83 13.70 13.96
N LYS A 313 41.27 14.73 13.31
CA LYS A 313 41.21 14.77 11.84
C LYS A 313 42.59 14.76 11.20
N ALA A 314 43.54 15.52 11.74
CA ALA A 314 44.93 15.53 11.27
C ALA A 314 45.58 14.15 11.43
N ARG A 315 45.35 13.46 12.56
CA ARG A 315 45.83 12.09 12.80
C ARG A 315 45.23 11.07 11.82
N LEU A 316 43.96 11.23 11.44
CA LEU A 316 43.29 10.35 10.47
C LEU A 316 43.71 10.59 9.01
N GLN A 317 44.18 11.80 8.67
CA GLN A 317 44.67 12.12 7.33
C GLN A 317 46.08 11.58 7.07
N ILE A 318 46.87 11.33 8.11
CA ILE A 318 48.18 10.69 7.96
C ILE A 318 47.94 9.18 7.81
N PRO A 319 48.24 8.57 6.64
CA PRO A 319 48.12 7.13 6.49
C PRO A 319 49.07 6.46 7.46
N VAL A 320 48.52 5.85 8.52
CA VAL A 320 49.29 5.03 9.45
C VAL A 320 49.86 3.87 8.65
N LYS A 321 51.14 3.95 8.27
CA LYS A 321 51.90 2.82 7.76
C LYS A 321 51.97 1.80 8.89
N LEU A 322 51.02 0.86 8.89
CA LEU A 322 51.08 -0.34 9.72
C LEU A 322 52.41 -1.02 9.38
N LYS A 323 53.39 -0.90 10.28
CA LYS A 323 54.61 -1.69 10.20
C LYS A 323 54.19 -3.14 10.39
N THR A 324 54.01 -3.85 9.28
CA THR A 324 53.94 -5.30 9.29
C THR A 324 55.26 -5.81 9.87
N PRO A 325 55.24 -6.68 10.89
CA PRO A 325 56.47 -7.25 11.41
C PRO A 325 57.08 -8.11 10.30
N ASN A 326 58.31 -7.79 9.90
CA ASN A 326 59.12 -8.63 9.04
C ASN A 326 59.36 -9.96 9.78
N LEU A 327 58.60 -10.98 9.41
CA LEU A 327 58.90 -12.37 9.74
C LEU A 327 60.01 -12.85 8.79
N THR A 328 61.26 -12.62 9.20
CA THR A 328 62.37 -13.46 8.76
C THR A 328 62.35 -14.73 9.60
N SER A 329 61.68 -15.79 9.11
CA SER A 329 61.99 -17.14 9.55
C SER A 329 61.79 -18.08 8.40
N ASN A 330 62.94 -18.53 7.90
CA ASN A 330 63.15 -19.68 7.06
C ASN A 330 62.63 -20.91 7.82
N ASP A 331 61.46 -21.44 7.47
CA ASP A 331 61.20 -22.86 7.70
C ASP A 331 60.13 -23.43 6.77
N ASN A 332 60.52 -24.51 6.11
CA ASN A 332 59.69 -25.31 5.23
C ASN A 332 58.81 -26.21 6.10
N SER A 333 57.53 -25.91 6.24
CA SER A 333 56.55 -27.01 6.30
C SER A 333 55.16 -26.59 5.85
N ARG A 334 54.64 -27.51 5.05
CA ARG A 334 53.33 -27.55 4.40
C ARG A 334 52.19 -27.56 5.43
N THR A 335 51.06 -27.07 4.93
CA THR A 335 49.68 -27.46 5.25
C THR A 335 49.06 -26.99 6.57
N ASP A 336 47.91 -26.33 6.38
CA ASP A 336 46.68 -26.48 7.17
C ASP A 336 46.29 -25.41 8.21
N TYR A 337 45.26 -24.65 7.79
CA TYR A 337 44.18 -24.02 8.55
C TYR A 337 44.51 -22.95 9.61
N THR A 338 44.41 -21.69 9.16
CA THR A 338 43.61 -20.61 9.77
C THR A 338 43.33 -20.73 11.28
N ARG A 339 44.33 -20.48 12.12
CA ARG A 339 44.11 -20.15 13.53
C ARG A 339 43.95 -18.64 13.65
N SER A 340 42.71 -18.16 13.58
CA SER A 340 42.38 -16.77 13.88
C SER A 340 42.77 -16.48 15.33
N VAL A 341 43.81 -15.66 15.51
CA VAL A 341 44.17 -15.11 16.81
C VAL A 341 43.02 -14.21 17.25
N SER A 342 42.12 -14.73 18.09
CA SER A 342 41.04 -13.96 18.68
C SER A 342 41.64 -12.96 19.65
N VAL A 343 41.83 -11.72 19.18
CA VAL A 343 42.12 -10.57 20.05
C VAL A 343 40.94 -10.43 21.01
N GLN A 344 41.12 -10.86 22.26
CA GLN A 344 40.14 -10.64 23.32
C GLN A 344 40.12 -9.14 23.62
N PRO A 345 39.01 -8.42 23.34
CA PRO A 345 38.97 -6.98 23.58
C PRO A 345 39.08 -6.71 25.09
N HIS A 346 40.04 -5.87 25.46
CA HIS A 346 40.25 -5.43 26.83
C HIS A 346 38.99 -4.74 27.35
N LYS A 347 38.32 -5.36 28.34
CA LYS A 347 37.11 -4.82 28.95
C LYS A 347 37.51 -3.81 30.03
N TRP A 348 37.25 -2.53 29.77
CA TRP A 348 37.38 -1.47 30.76
C TRP A 348 36.40 -1.72 31.91
N LYS A 349 36.85 -1.56 33.16
CA LYS A 349 35.96 -1.66 34.33
C LYS A 349 34.90 -0.55 34.26
N ARG A 350 33.63 -0.89 34.48
CA ARG A 350 32.54 0.09 34.52
C ARG A 350 32.77 1.07 35.68
N ASN A 351 32.47 2.34 35.45
CA ASN A 351 32.65 3.41 36.43
C ASN A 351 31.45 3.43 37.38
N ASN A 352 31.65 3.11 38.66
CA ASN A 352 30.59 2.94 39.66
C ASN A 352 29.88 4.25 40.06
N MET A 353 30.38 5.40 39.61
CA MET A 353 29.80 6.73 39.88
C MET A 353 28.61 7.08 38.97
N ILE A 354 28.35 6.27 37.94
CA ILE A 354 27.26 6.50 36.98
C ILE A 354 26.24 5.37 37.16
N PRO A 355 24.99 5.66 37.58
CA PRO A 355 23.93 4.66 37.66
C PRO A 355 23.76 3.98 36.30
N GLU A 356 23.75 2.65 36.28
CA GLU A 356 23.60 1.92 35.03
C GLU A 356 22.25 2.30 34.39
N PRO A 357 22.24 2.63 33.09
CA PRO A 357 21.00 2.95 32.41
C PRO A 357 20.05 1.74 32.52
N PRO A 358 18.74 1.96 32.75
CA PRO A 358 17.80 0.88 32.94
C PRO A 358 17.87 -0.10 31.77
N GLU A 359 17.91 -1.40 32.07
CA GLU A 359 18.03 -2.45 31.07
C GLU A 359 16.96 -2.25 30.00
N LYS A 360 17.40 -2.01 28.76
CA LYS A 360 16.49 -1.94 27.63
C LYS A 360 15.85 -3.32 27.52
N ARG A 361 14.52 -3.38 27.61
CA ARG A 361 13.77 -4.60 27.29
C ARG A 361 14.06 -4.97 25.85
N GLU A 362 15.03 -5.84 25.63
CA GLU A 362 15.29 -6.41 24.33
C GLU A 362 14.00 -7.12 23.91
N GLY A 363 13.42 -6.68 22.80
CA GLY A 363 12.24 -7.31 22.25
C GLY A 363 12.59 -8.78 22.00
N LYS A 364 11.89 -9.70 22.67
CA LYS A 364 12.05 -11.14 22.40
C LYS A 364 11.97 -11.33 20.89
N PRO A 365 13.01 -11.87 20.22
CA PRO A 365 12.97 -12.08 18.79
C PRO A 365 11.82 -13.03 18.49
N VAL A 366 10.75 -12.49 17.90
CA VAL A 366 9.62 -13.27 17.47
C VAL A 366 10.06 -14.01 16.21
N PHE A 367 10.52 -15.25 16.38
CA PHE A 367 10.84 -16.15 15.27
C PHE A 367 9.55 -16.51 14.54
N TYR A 368 9.20 -15.68 13.56
CA TYR A 368 7.93 -15.77 12.82
C TYR A 368 7.70 -17.15 12.18
N LEU A 369 8.77 -17.83 11.77
CA LEU A 369 8.71 -19.19 11.22
C LEU A 369 8.37 -20.24 12.28
N GLU A 370 8.90 -20.08 13.48
CA GLU A 370 8.64 -21.00 14.60
C GLU A 370 7.22 -20.79 15.14
N GLU A 371 6.76 -19.54 15.17
CA GLU A 371 5.38 -19.20 15.47
C GLU A 371 4.40 -19.71 14.38
N GLN A 372 4.79 -19.66 13.10
CA GLN A 372 4.02 -20.27 12.01
C GLN A 372 3.99 -21.80 12.06
N ARG A 373 5.12 -22.45 12.42
CA ARG A 373 5.17 -23.91 12.61
C ARG A 373 4.28 -24.34 13.77
N LYS A 374 4.30 -23.62 14.90
CA LYS A 374 3.34 -23.84 16.01
C LYS A 374 1.89 -23.64 15.57
N LYS A 375 1.59 -22.58 14.81
CA LYS A 375 0.23 -22.35 14.28
C LYS A 375 -0.22 -23.43 13.30
N ARG A 376 0.69 -24.03 12.52
CA ARG A 376 0.38 -25.19 11.65
C ARG A 376 0.12 -26.46 12.46
N ASN A 377 0.97 -26.81 13.42
CA ASN A 377 0.80 -28.01 14.25
C ASN A 377 -0.49 -27.97 15.09
N VAL A 378 -0.90 -26.78 15.56
CA VAL A 378 -2.19 -26.58 16.26
C VAL A 378 -3.40 -26.68 15.31
N SER A 379 -3.19 -26.59 14.00
CA SER A 379 -4.26 -26.67 13.00
C SER A 379 -4.45 -28.05 12.36
N GLU A 380 -3.43 -28.92 12.44
CA GLU A 380 -3.43 -30.29 11.92
C GLU A 380 -3.73 -31.35 12.99
N SER A 381 -3.48 -31.08 14.27
CA SER A 381 -3.98 -31.91 15.37
C SER A 381 -5.46 -31.63 15.62
N VAL A 382 -6.32 -32.14 14.76
CA VAL A 382 -7.70 -32.46 15.19
C VAL A 382 -7.55 -33.65 16.12
N ASP A 383 -7.31 -33.35 17.40
CA ASP A 383 -7.17 -34.32 18.47
C ASP A 383 -8.30 -35.35 18.38
N THR A 384 -7.91 -36.59 18.15
CA THR A 384 -8.74 -37.79 18.36
C THR A 384 -9.24 -37.90 19.81
N SER A 385 -8.79 -37.03 20.72
CA SER A 385 -9.31 -36.84 22.08
C SER A 385 -10.77 -36.34 22.14
N LEU A 386 -11.37 -35.89 21.03
CA LEU A 386 -12.73 -35.36 20.99
C LEU A 386 -13.84 -36.40 21.27
N LEU A 387 -13.52 -37.71 21.28
CA LEU A 387 -14.48 -38.77 21.65
C LEU A 387 -14.49 -39.12 23.16
N SER A 388 -13.53 -38.64 23.98
CA SER A 388 -13.39 -39.06 25.40
C SER A 388 -14.05 -38.11 26.42
N TRP A 389 -14.94 -37.22 26.01
CA TRP A 389 -15.56 -36.28 26.96
C TRP A 389 -16.62 -36.94 27.84
N LYS A 390 -17.28 -38.00 27.36
CA LYS A 390 -18.23 -38.78 28.16
C LYS A 390 -17.53 -39.44 29.35
N ASP A 391 -16.40 -40.09 29.11
CA ASP A 391 -15.60 -40.76 30.15
C ASP A 391 -15.12 -39.77 31.23
N LYS A 392 -14.80 -38.53 30.86
CA LYS A 392 -14.38 -37.48 31.80
C LYS A 392 -15.53 -36.90 32.62
N VAL A 393 -16.76 -36.98 32.10
CA VAL A 393 -17.99 -36.51 32.76
C VAL A 393 -18.57 -37.59 33.68
N GLU A 394 -18.35 -38.87 33.34
CA GLU A 394 -18.76 -40.02 34.16
C GLU A 394 -17.84 -40.24 35.37
N ASN A 395 -16.54 -39.93 35.26
CA ASN A 395 -15.56 -40.09 36.34
C ASN A 395 -15.46 -38.88 37.31
N CYS A 396 -16.32 -37.87 37.18
CA CYS A 396 -16.32 -36.68 38.03
C CYS A 396 -17.49 -36.75 39.01
N GLU A 397 -17.18 -36.93 40.31
CA GLU A 397 -18.18 -37.07 41.37
C GLU A 397 -18.81 -35.72 41.77
N ASP A 398 -18.10 -34.61 41.57
CA ASP A 398 -18.58 -33.27 41.92
C ASP A 398 -19.45 -32.66 40.81
N SER A 399 -20.69 -32.30 41.17
CA SER A 399 -21.70 -31.75 40.26
C SER A 399 -21.26 -30.42 39.64
N GLU A 400 -20.59 -29.56 40.40
CA GLU A 400 -20.13 -28.26 39.88
C GLU A 400 -18.98 -28.41 38.87
N GLU A 401 -18.05 -29.32 39.13
CA GLU A 401 -16.95 -29.61 38.22
C GLU A 401 -17.44 -30.27 36.94
N LYS A 402 -18.43 -31.17 37.06
CA LYS A 402 -19.10 -31.80 35.92
C LYS A 402 -19.75 -30.76 35.00
N LEU A 403 -20.44 -29.77 35.55
CA LEU A 403 -21.04 -28.67 34.79
C LEU A 403 -19.97 -27.78 34.12
N LYS A 404 -18.87 -27.48 34.81
CA LYS A 404 -17.75 -26.71 34.23
C LYS A 404 -17.11 -27.47 33.07
N ILE A 405 -16.90 -28.77 33.21
CA ILE A 405 -16.34 -29.65 32.15
C ILE A 405 -17.29 -29.70 30.94
N LEU A 406 -18.59 -29.89 31.16
CA LEU A 406 -19.60 -29.91 30.10
C LEU A 406 -19.65 -28.59 29.33
N LYS A 407 -19.62 -27.45 30.03
CA LYS A 407 -19.61 -26.11 29.41
C LYS A 407 -18.37 -25.89 28.55
N ILE A 408 -17.19 -26.19 29.09
CA ILE A 408 -15.92 -26.04 28.36
C ILE A 408 -15.90 -26.94 27.12
N ASN A 409 -16.40 -28.17 27.24
CA ASN A 409 -16.43 -29.12 26.12
C ASN A 409 -17.45 -28.74 25.04
N ALA A 410 -18.63 -28.25 25.42
CA ALA A 410 -19.62 -27.72 24.49
C ALA A 410 -19.05 -26.54 23.67
N GLU A 411 -18.38 -25.60 24.33
CA GLU A 411 -17.73 -24.46 23.65
C GLU A 411 -16.61 -24.91 22.72
N LYS A 412 -15.80 -25.90 23.13
CA LYS A 412 -14.74 -26.47 22.28
C LYS A 412 -15.31 -27.16 21.04
N LEU A 413 -16.36 -27.97 21.20
CA LEU A 413 -17.03 -28.67 20.10
C LEU A 413 -17.64 -27.69 19.09
N GLU A 414 -18.32 -26.65 19.57
CA GLU A 414 -18.89 -25.61 18.71
C GLU A 414 -17.80 -24.82 17.97
N LYS A 415 -16.71 -24.48 18.64
CA LYS A 415 -15.59 -23.76 18.04
C LYS A 415 -14.87 -24.61 16.99
N ALA A 416 -14.76 -25.93 17.21
CA ALA A 416 -14.21 -26.87 16.25
C ALA A 416 -15.13 -27.00 15.02
N ALA A 417 -16.45 -27.13 15.22
CA ALA A 417 -17.43 -27.19 14.15
C ALA A 417 -17.39 -25.94 13.27
N LYS A 418 -17.43 -24.73 13.86
CA LYS A 418 -17.37 -23.45 13.12
C LYS A 418 -16.08 -23.31 12.29
N ARG A 419 -14.94 -23.81 12.80
CA ARG A 419 -13.66 -23.80 12.06
C ARG A 419 -13.71 -24.72 10.84
N LEU A 420 -14.33 -25.89 10.96
CA LEU A 420 -14.45 -26.85 9.87
C LEU A 420 -15.52 -26.40 8.85
N GLU A 421 -16.60 -25.78 9.29
CA GLU A 421 -17.62 -25.14 8.44
C GLU A 421 -17.02 -24.03 7.56
N LEU A 422 -16.15 -23.19 8.13
CA LEU A 422 -15.41 -22.17 7.36
C LEU A 422 -14.50 -22.78 6.28
N LYS A 423 -13.95 -23.98 6.53
CA LYS A 423 -13.14 -24.71 5.53
C LYS A 423 -14.03 -25.31 4.42
N LEU A 424 -15.21 -25.84 4.76
CA LEU A 424 -16.18 -26.37 3.79
C LEU A 424 -16.70 -25.30 2.82
N ASN A 425 -16.93 -24.06 3.30
CA ASN A 425 -17.37 -22.95 2.45
C ASN A 425 -16.36 -22.51 1.37
N SER A 426 -15.14 -23.05 1.34
CA SER A 426 -14.04 -22.58 0.49
C SER A 426 -13.84 -23.28 -0.87
N LYS A 427 -14.84 -24.03 -1.37
CA LYS A 427 -15.05 -24.52 -2.77
C LYS A 427 -14.93 -26.02 -3.05
N ASN A 428 -14.57 -26.88 -2.10
CA ASN A 428 -14.64 -28.34 -2.28
C ASN A 428 -15.53 -28.97 -1.20
N LEU A 429 -16.76 -29.34 -1.55
CA LEU A 429 -17.66 -30.11 -0.69
C LEU A 429 -17.13 -31.54 -0.54
N ASN A 430 -16.32 -31.77 0.48
CA ASN A 430 -15.96 -33.12 0.89
C ASN A 430 -17.07 -33.64 1.83
N VAL A 431 -17.85 -34.62 1.37
CA VAL A 431 -19.02 -35.16 2.08
C VAL A 431 -18.64 -35.70 3.47
N ASP A 432 -17.45 -36.28 3.61
CA ASP A 432 -16.97 -36.80 4.90
C ASP A 432 -16.65 -35.68 5.90
N MET A 433 -16.23 -34.52 5.41
CA MET A 433 -16.01 -33.34 6.25
C MET A 433 -17.32 -32.70 6.68
N ALA A 434 -18.35 -32.71 5.81
CA ALA A 434 -19.68 -32.23 6.16
C ALA A 434 -20.30 -33.09 7.27
N LYS A 435 -20.23 -34.42 7.14
CA LYS A 435 -20.68 -35.37 8.19
C LYS A 435 -19.96 -35.11 9.53
N LYS A 436 -18.64 -34.90 9.51
CA LYS A 436 -17.88 -34.57 10.73
C LYS A 436 -18.31 -33.25 11.36
N VAL A 437 -18.67 -32.24 10.57
CA VAL A 437 -19.21 -30.97 11.10
C VAL A 437 -20.56 -31.20 11.76
N ASP A 438 -21.44 -31.95 11.11
CA ASP A 438 -22.77 -32.29 11.64
C ASP A 438 -22.65 -33.07 12.96
N ASP A 439 -21.76 -34.07 13.03
CA ASP A 439 -21.51 -34.82 14.26
C ASP A 439 -20.99 -33.94 15.41
N LEU A 440 -20.08 -33.00 15.12
CA LEU A 440 -19.56 -32.06 16.12
C LEU A 440 -20.63 -31.07 16.61
N LEU A 441 -21.51 -30.61 15.71
CA LEU A 441 -22.65 -29.76 16.06
C LEU A 441 -23.66 -30.51 16.91
N ILE A 442 -24.02 -31.74 16.53
CA ILE A 442 -24.94 -32.58 17.30
C ILE A 442 -24.37 -32.86 18.69
N ASN A 443 -23.08 -33.18 18.80
CA ASN A 443 -22.45 -33.43 20.10
C ASN A 443 -22.33 -32.16 20.96
N SER A 444 -22.08 -31.00 20.35
CA SER A 444 -22.13 -29.70 21.04
C SER A 444 -23.53 -29.43 21.61
N ILE A 445 -24.58 -29.66 20.81
CA ILE A 445 -25.97 -29.47 21.24
C ILE A 445 -26.32 -30.43 22.38
N ARG A 446 -25.93 -31.71 22.28
CA ARG A 446 -26.13 -32.69 23.37
C ARG A 446 -25.45 -32.25 24.66
N ALA A 447 -24.17 -31.86 24.60
CA ALA A 447 -23.44 -31.36 25.78
C ALA A 447 -24.07 -30.10 26.39
N LYS A 448 -24.63 -29.20 25.57
CA LYS A 448 -25.36 -28.02 26.06
C LYS A 448 -26.71 -28.37 26.68
N LEU A 449 -27.40 -29.38 26.17
CA LEU A 449 -28.66 -29.85 26.75
C LEU A 449 -28.42 -30.59 28.06
N ASP A 450 -27.35 -31.38 28.16
CA ASP A 450 -26.95 -32.05 29.39
C ASP A 450 -26.43 -31.06 30.45
N TYR A 451 -25.91 -29.90 30.03
CA TYR A 451 -25.60 -28.77 30.91
C TYR A 451 -26.85 -28.05 31.46
N LEU A 452 -27.99 -28.13 30.76
CA LEU A 452 -29.24 -27.46 31.14
C LEU A 452 -30.18 -28.35 31.98
N LYS A 453 -29.84 -29.62 32.15
CA LYS A 453 -30.51 -30.55 33.07
C LYS A 453 -29.82 -30.49 34.43
#